data_AF-A0AAD1A1E0-F1
#
_entry.id   AF-A0AAD1A1E0-F1
#
_cell.length_a   1.000
_cell.length_b   1.000
_cell.length_c   1.000
_cell.angle_alpha   90.00
_cell.angle_beta   90.00
_cell.angle_gamma   90.00
#
_symmetry.space_group_name_H-M   'P 1'
#
loop_
_entity.id
_entity.type
_entity.pdbx_description
1 polymer ?
#
loop_
_entity_poly.entity_id
_entity_poly.type
_entity_poly.pdbx_seq_one_letter_code
_entity_poly.pdbx_strand_id
1 'polypeptide(L)'
;MPKRGVLKPGSIAAQVLSMVAEGQGAAVSRNDIGKRLQAQDRRWLGRTLGTLQLSSLIVEVAGGFRLADAAAPEPPFTERLAPPLPEHSRSILAAIVRRAHRLRAGGIVVGAAELVRSAARKVAPHPAAQDLSALADLFEHAPALYPVLDLPQRTAA
;
A
#
# COMPACT_ATOMS: atom_id res chain seq x y z
N MET A 1 16.41 -3.32 -0.45
CA MET A 1 16.46 -4.74 -0.86
C MET A 1 15.88 -5.60 0.26
N PRO A 2 14.66 -6.15 0.15
CA PRO A 2 14.15 -7.02 1.20
C PRO A 2 14.97 -8.32 1.19
N LYS A 3 15.48 -8.71 2.36
CA LYS A 3 16.21 -9.96 2.57
C LYS A 3 15.28 -11.12 2.24
N ARG A 4 15.45 -11.73 1.07
CA ARG A 4 14.83 -13.01 0.72
C ARG A 4 15.19 -13.99 1.82
N GLY A 5 14.21 -14.42 2.61
CA GLY A 5 14.39 -15.57 3.49
C GLY A 5 14.97 -16.70 2.64
N VAL A 6 16.13 -17.23 3.05
CA VAL A 6 16.88 -18.20 2.24
C VAL A 6 16.01 -19.46 2.12
N LEU A 7 15.36 -19.63 0.96
CA LEU A 7 14.62 -20.85 0.66
C LEU A 7 15.62 -22.01 0.72
N LYS A 8 15.29 -23.05 1.48
CA LYS A 8 16.14 -24.24 1.57
C LYS A 8 16.32 -24.82 0.16
N PRO A 9 17.57 -24.99 -0.32
CA PRO A 9 17.84 -25.62 -1.61
C PRO A 9 17.17 -27.00 -1.68
N GLY A 10 16.50 -27.29 -2.80
CA GLY A 10 15.77 -28.55 -2.99
C GLY A 10 14.38 -28.61 -2.33
N SER A 11 13.94 -27.60 -1.59
CA SER A 11 12.55 -27.53 -1.10
C SER A 11 11.56 -27.42 -2.25
N ILE A 12 10.31 -27.88 -2.04
CA ILE A 12 9.22 -27.71 -3.01
C ILE A 12 9.09 -26.25 -3.46
N ALA A 13 9.22 -25.29 -2.53
CA ALA A 13 9.17 -23.87 -2.85
C ALA A 13 10.28 -23.44 -3.83
N ALA A 14 11.52 -23.90 -3.62
CA ALA A 14 12.62 -23.65 -4.54
C ALA A 14 12.39 -24.31 -5.90
N GLN A 15 11.91 -25.56 -5.92
CA GLN A 15 11.60 -26.30 -7.15
C GLN A 15 10.51 -25.61 -7.98
N VAL A 16 9.40 -25.22 -7.34
CA VAL A 16 8.30 -24.50 -7.99
C VAL A 16 8.79 -23.15 -8.53
N LEU A 17 9.58 -22.41 -7.75
CA LEU A 17 10.13 -21.13 -8.19
C LEU A 17 11.06 -21.29 -9.41
N SER A 18 11.90 -22.33 -9.43
CA SER A 18 12.74 -22.65 -10.60
C SER A 18 11.91 -22.99 -11.84
N MET A 19 10.85 -23.78 -11.71
CA MET A 19 9.96 -24.12 -12.83
C MET A 19 9.27 -22.88 -13.42
N VAL A 20 8.86 -21.93 -12.56
CA VAL A 20 8.27 -20.67 -13.00
C VAL A 20 9.32 -19.75 -13.64
N ALA A 21 10.56 -19.76 -13.15
CA ALA A 21 11.68 -19.01 -13.73
C ALA A 21 12.08 -19.50 -15.12
N GLU A 22 12.05 -20.82 -15.35
CA GLU A 22 12.31 -21.44 -16.66
C GLU A 22 11.29 -21.04 -17.72
N GLY A 23 10.09 -20.60 -17.32
CA GLY A 23 9.03 -20.16 -18.23
C GLY A 23 9.35 -18.89 -19.02
N GLN A 24 10.49 -18.22 -18.76
CA GLN A 24 10.99 -17.04 -19.51
C GLN A 24 9.92 -15.97 -19.80
N GLY A 25 9.02 -15.73 -18.84
CA GLY A 25 7.94 -14.74 -18.95
C GLY A 25 6.60 -15.27 -19.46
N ALA A 26 6.51 -16.53 -19.90
CA ALA A 26 5.24 -17.20 -20.11
C ALA A 26 4.63 -17.66 -18.78
N ALA A 27 3.30 -17.66 -18.70
CA ALA A 27 2.59 -18.19 -17.53
C ALA A 27 2.70 -19.71 -17.50
N VAL A 28 3.12 -20.27 -16.36
CA VAL A 28 3.24 -21.71 -16.15
C VAL A 28 2.01 -22.20 -15.40
N SER A 29 1.25 -23.12 -15.99
CA SER A 29 0.01 -23.60 -15.39
C SER A 29 0.27 -24.46 -14.14
N ARG A 30 -0.69 -24.47 -13.22
CA ARG A 30 -0.65 -25.35 -12.03
C ARG A 30 -0.48 -26.83 -12.42
N ASN A 31 -1.10 -27.23 -13.52
CA ASN A 31 -1.07 -28.61 -13.98
C ASN A 31 0.35 -28.99 -14.47
N ASP A 32 1.02 -28.09 -15.18
CA ASP A 32 2.37 -28.34 -15.69
C ASP A 32 3.40 -28.39 -14.55
N ILE A 33 3.26 -27.51 -13.55
CA ILE A 33 4.05 -27.59 -12.30
C ILE A 33 3.80 -28.93 -11.60
N GLY A 34 2.53 -29.34 -11.48
CA GLY A 34 2.13 -30.60 -10.85
C GLY A 34 2.72 -31.83 -11.54
N LYS A 35 2.77 -31.85 -12.87
CA LYS A 35 3.37 -32.95 -13.66
C LYS A 35 4.87 -33.10 -13.40
N ARG A 36 5.58 -31.98 -13.25
CA ARG A 36 7.04 -31.95 -13.04
C ARG A 36 7.45 -32.20 -11.59
N LEU A 37 6.54 -32.06 -10.63
CA LEU A 37 6.77 -32.41 -9.23
C LEU A 37 6.65 -33.91 -8.97
N GLN A 38 7.44 -34.38 -8.00
CA GLN A 38 7.34 -35.74 -7.46
C GLN A 38 5.96 -35.97 -6.81
N ALA A 39 5.45 -37.20 -6.87
CA ALA A 39 4.10 -37.54 -6.39
C ALA A 39 3.85 -37.12 -4.93
N GLN A 40 4.85 -37.29 -4.06
CA GLN A 40 4.80 -36.93 -2.64
C GLN A 40 4.70 -35.42 -2.36
N ASP A 41 5.13 -34.60 -3.32
CA ASP A 41 5.21 -33.15 -3.21
C ASP A 41 3.96 -32.45 -3.77
N ARG A 42 3.24 -33.12 -4.69
CA ARG A 42 2.02 -32.58 -5.33
C ARG A 42 0.95 -32.17 -4.33
N ARG A 43 0.82 -32.90 -3.20
CA ARG A 43 -0.13 -32.56 -2.13
C ARG A 43 0.13 -31.20 -1.48
N TRP A 44 1.38 -30.71 -1.54
CA TRP A 44 1.78 -29.43 -0.96
C TRP A 44 1.81 -28.28 -1.97
N LEU A 45 1.52 -28.56 -3.25
CA LEU A 45 1.62 -27.57 -4.33
C LEU A 45 0.74 -26.35 -4.08
N GLY A 46 -0.53 -26.54 -3.69
CA GLY A 46 -1.45 -25.41 -3.44
C GLY A 46 -0.96 -24.49 -2.33
N ARG A 47 -0.51 -25.06 -1.20
CA ARG A 47 0.05 -24.30 -0.08
C ARG A 47 1.35 -23.59 -0.46
N THR A 48 2.20 -24.24 -1.25
CA THR A 48 3.46 -23.67 -1.72
C THR A 48 3.20 -22.48 -2.64
N LEU A 49 2.31 -22.61 -3.62
CA LEU A 49 1.94 -21.51 -4.52
C LEU A 49 1.39 -20.32 -3.73
N GLY A 50 0.46 -20.55 -2.80
CA GLY A 50 -0.05 -19.50 -1.93
C GLY A 50 1.05 -18.83 -1.10
N THR A 51 2.01 -19.59 -0.57
CA THR A 51 3.14 -19.04 0.18
C THR A 51 4.05 -18.18 -0.71
N LEU A 52 4.33 -18.63 -1.94
CA LEU A 52 5.16 -17.91 -2.91
C LEU A 52 4.47 -16.63 -3.41
N GLN A 53 3.14 -16.65 -3.58
CA GLN A 53 2.33 -15.47 -3.89
C GLN A 53 2.34 -14.46 -2.75
N LEU A 54 2.08 -14.90 -1.51
CA LEU A 54 2.15 -14.05 -0.32
C LEU A 54 3.53 -13.44 -0.10
N SER A 55 4.58 -14.15 -0.52
CA SER A 55 5.97 -13.68 -0.45
C SER A 55 6.37 -12.81 -1.65
N SER A 56 5.42 -12.51 -2.55
CA SER A 56 5.64 -11.74 -3.78
C SER A 56 6.78 -12.28 -4.65
N LEU A 57 6.98 -13.59 -4.66
CA LEU A 57 7.98 -14.25 -5.52
C LEU A 57 7.38 -14.68 -6.87
N ILE A 58 6.07 -14.94 -6.89
CA ILE A 58 5.29 -15.26 -8.08
C ILE A 58 3.98 -14.47 -8.06
N VAL A 59 3.42 -14.24 -9.25
CA VAL A 59 2.08 -13.66 -9.44
C VAL A 59 1.23 -14.62 -10.25
N GLU A 60 -0.07 -14.65 -9.95
CA GLU A 60 -1.04 -15.39 -10.75
C GLU A 60 -1.60 -14.49 -11.84
N VAL A 61 -1.63 -15.02 -13.05
CA VAL A 61 -2.08 -14.34 -14.26
C VAL A 61 -2.99 -15.27 -15.06
N ALA A 62 -3.64 -14.75 -16.10
CA ALA A 62 -4.39 -15.60 -17.02
C ALA A 62 -3.48 -16.70 -17.59
N GLY A 63 -3.83 -17.97 -17.31
CA GLY A 63 -3.09 -19.14 -17.78
C GLY A 63 -2.09 -19.75 -16.77
N GLY A 64 -1.85 -19.14 -15.60
CA GLY A 64 -1.00 -19.75 -14.57
C GLY A 64 -0.20 -18.76 -13.74
N PHE A 65 1.05 -19.11 -13.44
CA PHE A 65 1.93 -18.34 -12.58
C PHE A 65 3.15 -17.82 -13.33
N ARG A 66 3.57 -16.60 -13.03
CA ARG A 66 4.80 -15.98 -13.52
C ARG A 66 5.67 -15.55 -12.34
N LEU A 67 6.97 -15.40 -12.57
CA LEU A 67 7.82 -14.72 -11.61
C LEU A 67 7.26 -13.32 -11.39
N ALA A 68 7.21 -12.89 -10.14
CA ALA A 68 7.01 -11.47 -9.88
C ALA A 68 8.20 -10.74 -10.51
N ASP A 69 7.93 -9.89 -11.51
CA ASP A 69 8.95 -8.98 -12.02
C ASP A 69 9.51 -8.21 -10.82
N ALA A 70 10.82 -7.99 -10.78
CA ALA A 70 11.45 -7.17 -9.75
C ALA A 70 11.01 -5.69 -9.79
N ALA A 71 9.94 -5.36 -10.51
CA ALA A 71 9.11 -4.21 -10.21
C ALA A 71 8.60 -4.44 -8.78
N ALA A 72 9.21 -3.73 -7.85
CA ALA A 72 8.85 -3.73 -6.44
C ALA A 72 7.32 -3.78 -6.32
N PRO A 73 6.75 -4.52 -5.33
CA PRO A 73 5.35 -4.34 -5.02
C PRO A 73 5.11 -2.84 -4.98
N GLU A 74 4.18 -2.33 -5.82
CA GLU A 74 3.86 -0.91 -5.76
C GLU A 74 3.66 -0.61 -4.27
N PRO A 75 4.43 0.33 -3.70
CA PRO A 75 4.21 0.68 -2.32
C PRO A 75 2.71 0.97 -2.21
N PRO A 76 2.01 0.49 -1.16
CA PRO A 76 0.56 0.69 -1.02
C PRO A 76 0.17 2.19 -1.03
N PHE A 77 1.17 3.07 -1.04
CA PHE A 77 1.10 4.49 -1.22
C PHE A 77 2.14 4.93 -2.26
N THR A 78 1.68 5.34 -3.44
CA THR A 78 2.45 6.22 -4.31
C THR A 78 2.19 7.64 -3.83
N GLU A 79 3.19 8.29 -3.24
CA GLU A 79 3.12 9.71 -2.91
C GLU A 79 2.79 10.46 -4.20
N ARG A 80 1.59 11.06 -4.27
CA ARG A 80 1.16 11.75 -5.48
C ARG A 80 2.07 12.96 -5.67
N LEU A 81 2.86 12.95 -6.74
CA LEU A 81 3.64 14.11 -7.18
C LEU A 81 2.66 15.21 -7.62
N ALA A 82 2.14 15.96 -6.65
CA ALA A 82 1.35 17.16 -6.89
C ALA A 82 2.30 18.34 -7.10
N PRO A 83 1.94 19.29 -7.99
CA PRO A 83 2.67 20.55 -8.05
C PRO A 83 2.68 21.21 -6.66
N PRO A 84 3.79 21.85 -6.25
CA PRO A 84 3.82 22.53 -4.96
C PRO A 84 2.82 23.68 -4.94
N LEU A 85 2.02 23.76 -3.88
CA LEU A 85 1.20 24.94 -3.62
C LEU A 85 2.09 26.18 -3.41
N PRO A 86 1.62 27.38 -3.78
CA PRO A 86 2.30 28.63 -3.43
C PRO A 86 2.58 28.71 -1.93
N GLU A 87 3.74 29.26 -1.56
CA GLU A 87 4.22 29.30 -0.17
C GLU A 87 3.21 29.94 0.80
N HIS A 88 2.55 31.01 0.35
CA HIS A 88 1.48 31.67 1.10
C HIS A 88 0.28 30.74 1.36
N SER A 89 -0.20 30.05 0.32
CA SER A 89 -1.28 29.08 0.41
C SER A 89 -0.92 27.91 1.31
N ARG A 90 0.32 27.41 1.24
CA ARG A 90 0.83 26.38 2.15
C ARG A 90 0.79 26.83 3.60
N SER A 91 1.23 28.05 3.88
CA SER A 91 1.26 28.60 5.24
C SER A 91 -0.15 28.74 5.83
N ILE A 92 -1.10 29.23 5.03
CA ILE A 92 -2.51 29.32 5.42
C ILE A 92 -3.08 27.93 5.69
N LEU A 93 -2.86 26.97 4.79
CA LEU A 93 -3.38 25.61 4.95
C LEU A 93 -2.80 24.92 6.18
N ALA A 94 -1.50 25.08 6.44
CA ALA A 94 -0.88 24.56 7.65
C ALA A 94 -1.49 25.17 8.92
N ALA A 95 -1.79 26.48 8.91
CA ALA A 95 -2.47 27.14 10.03
C ALA A 95 -3.89 26.61 10.23
N ILE A 96 -4.65 26.41 9.15
CA ILE A 96 -6.00 25.84 9.18
C ILE A 96 -5.98 24.42 9.74
N VAL A 97 -5.11 23.55 9.22
CA VAL A 97 -4.97 22.16 9.67
C VAL A 97 -4.59 22.11 11.15
N ARG A 98 -3.60 22.89 11.59
CA ARG A 98 -3.22 22.98 13.02
C ARG A 98 -4.39 23.45 13.90
N ARG A 99 -5.17 24.43 13.44
CA ARG A 99 -6.36 24.88 14.18
C ARG A 99 -7.41 23.78 14.27
N ALA A 100 -7.66 23.06 13.18
CA ALA A 100 -8.62 21.98 13.14
C ALA A 100 -8.22 20.82 14.07
N HIS A 101 -6.93 20.44 14.11
CA HIS A 101 -6.42 19.47 15.08
C HIS A 101 -6.66 19.88 16.54
N ARG A 102 -6.43 21.15 16.88
CA ARG A 102 -6.71 21.67 18.23
C ARG A 102 -8.20 21.63 18.58
N LEU A 103 -9.07 22.02 17.63
CA LEU A 103 -10.51 21.92 17.80
C LEU A 103 -10.93 20.46 18.02
N ARG A 104 -10.37 19.54 17.23
CA ARG A 104 -10.67 18.11 17.31
C ARG A 104 -10.22 17.50 18.63
N ALA A 105 -9.04 17.88 19.12
CA ALA A 105 -8.51 17.46 20.42
C ALA A 105 -9.34 18.03 21.59
N GLY A 106 -9.89 19.22 21.43
CA GLY A 106 -10.84 19.83 22.39
C GLY A 106 -12.28 19.32 22.29
N GLY A 107 -12.54 18.26 21.51
CA GLY A 107 -13.88 17.66 21.38
C GLY A 107 -14.83 18.38 20.42
N ILE A 108 -14.39 19.44 19.75
CA ILE A 108 -15.20 20.18 18.76
C ILE A 108 -15.06 19.49 17.40
N VAL A 109 -15.73 18.36 17.26
CA VAL A 109 -15.61 17.44 16.10
C VAL A 109 -16.10 18.09 14.81
N VAL A 110 -17.37 18.53 14.78
CA VAL A 110 -18.02 19.08 13.58
C VAL A 110 -17.29 20.34 13.10
N GLY A 111 -16.97 21.25 14.02
CA GLY A 111 -16.24 22.48 13.69
C GLY A 111 -14.83 22.24 13.16
N ALA A 112 -14.15 21.18 13.60
CA ALA A 112 -12.86 20.77 13.02
C ALA A 112 -13.03 20.24 11.59
N ALA A 113 -14.00 19.36 11.34
CA ALA A 113 -14.27 18.79 10.03
C ALA A 113 -14.70 19.86 9.00
N GLU A 114 -15.61 20.76 9.38
CA GLU A 114 -16.08 21.85 8.50
C GLU A 114 -14.97 22.82 8.12
N LEU A 115 -14.10 23.15 9.08
CA LEU A 115 -12.95 24.02 8.83
C LEU A 115 -12.02 23.43 7.76
N VAL A 116 -11.76 22.12 7.84
CA VAL A 116 -10.93 21.40 6.85
C VAL A 116 -11.64 21.27 5.50
N ARG A 117 -12.95 20.94 5.47
CA ARG A 117 -13.74 20.90 4.22
C ARG A 117 -13.79 22.26 3.53
N SER A 118 -13.89 23.35 4.29
CA SER A 118 -13.83 24.70 3.75
C SER A 118 -12.50 24.98 3.06
N ALA A 119 -11.37 24.56 3.67
CA ALA A 119 -10.06 24.63 3.03
C ALA A 119 -9.96 23.73 1.78
N ALA A 120 -10.49 22.51 1.82
CA ALA A 120 -10.51 21.60 0.66
C ALA A 120 -11.18 22.27 -0.56
N ARG A 121 -12.34 22.91 -0.36
CA ARG A 121 -13.07 23.63 -1.42
C ARG A 121 -12.29 24.81 -2.00
N LYS A 122 -11.47 25.51 -1.20
CA LYS A 122 -10.64 26.64 -1.66
C LYS A 122 -9.41 26.21 -2.46
N VAL A 123 -8.99 24.97 -2.31
CA VAL A 123 -7.78 24.42 -2.92
C VAL A 123 -8.09 23.55 -4.13
N ALA A 124 -9.34 23.11 -4.31
CA ALA A 124 -9.78 22.41 -5.51
C ALA A 124 -9.49 23.23 -6.79
N PRO A 125 -8.99 22.60 -7.87
CA PRO A 125 -8.89 21.16 -8.12
C PRO A 125 -7.56 20.50 -7.68
N HIS A 126 -6.74 21.18 -6.86
CA HIS A 126 -5.43 20.65 -6.46
C HIS A 126 -5.53 19.33 -5.67
N PRO A 127 -4.59 18.37 -5.83
CA PRO A 127 -4.64 17.07 -5.14
C PRO A 127 -4.80 17.14 -3.62
N ALA A 128 -4.20 18.15 -2.98
CA ALA A 128 -4.35 18.43 -1.54
C ALA A 128 -5.80 18.60 -1.08
N ALA A 129 -6.74 18.97 -1.97
CA ALA A 129 -8.15 19.03 -1.64
C ALA A 129 -8.72 17.66 -1.24
N GLN A 130 -8.24 16.57 -1.88
CA GLN A 130 -8.66 15.21 -1.53
C GLN A 130 -8.11 14.78 -0.17
N ASP A 131 -6.85 15.12 0.13
CA ASP A 131 -6.22 14.83 1.41
C ASP A 131 -6.93 15.57 2.56
N LEU A 132 -7.33 16.82 2.33
CA LEU A 132 -8.12 17.61 3.28
C LEU A 132 -9.51 17.02 3.48
N SER A 133 -10.19 16.58 2.42
CA SER A 133 -11.49 15.91 2.56
C SER A 133 -11.37 14.61 3.38
N ALA A 134 -10.36 13.79 3.11
CA ALA A 134 -10.10 12.58 3.88
C ALA A 134 -9.81 12.87 5.36
N LEU A 135 -9.06 13.94 5.65
CA LEU A 135 -8.80 14.40 7.02
C LEU A 135 -10.09 14.86 7.73
N ALA A 136 -11.00 15.54 7.02
CA ALA A 136 -12.28 15.94 7.58
C ALA A 136 -13.15 14.73 7.93
N ASP A 137 -13.19 13.73 7.06
CA ASP A 137 -13.97 12.50 7.28
C ASP A 137 -13.38 11.68 8.44
N LEU A 138 -12.04 11.65 8.57
CA LEU A 138 -11.36 11.07 9.73
C LEU A 138 -11.77 11.78 11.03
N PHE A 139 -11.83 13.10 11.04
CA PHE A 139 -12.25 13.85 12.23
C PHE A 139 -13.68 13.51 12.64
N GLU A 140 -14.59 13.43 11.67
CA GLU A 140 -16.01 13.22 11.92
C GLU A 140 -16.35 11.77 12.30
N HIS A 141 -15.81 10.79 11.58
CA HIS A 141 -16.29 9.41 11.63
C HIS A 141 -15.36 8.43 12.37
N ALA A 142 -14.14 8.84 12.72
CA ALA A 142 -13.13 7.93 13.27
C ALA A 142 -12.56 8.38 14.64
N PRO A 143 -13.41 8.50 15.69
CA PRO A 143 -13.00 9.04 16.98
C PRO A 143 -11.95 8.22 17.72
N ALA A 144 -11.91 6.90 17.50
CA ALA A 144 -10.91 6.01 18.11
C ALA A 144 -9.58 5.98 17.35
N LEU A 145 -9.59 6.27 16.05
CA LEU A 145 -8.39 6.21 15.20
C LEU A 145 -7.60 7.51 15.26
N TYR A 146 -8.28 8.66 15.31
CA TYR A 146 -7.64 9.97 15.31
C TYR A 146 -6.58 10.18 16.43
N PRO A 147 -6.82 9.79 17.70
CA PRO A 147 -5.82 9.95 18.77
C PRO A 147 -4.60 9.05 18.63
N VAL A 148 -4.71 7.96 17.85
CA VAL A 148 -3.67 6.94 17.68
C VAL A 148 -2.79 7.21 16.46
N LEU A 149 -3.27 8.05 15.54
CA LEU A 149 -2.50 8.48 14.38
C LEU A 149 -1.41 9.46 14.83
N ASP A 150 -0.17 8.97 14.88
CA ASP A 150 1.01 9.80 15.02
C ASP A 150 1.23 10.58 13.72
N LEU A 151 0.44 11.65 13.56
CA LEU A 151 0.60 12.56 12.44
C LEU A 151 1.91 13.30 12.68
N PRO A 152 2.94 13.13 11.82
CA PRO A 152 4.24 13.71 12.05
C PRO A 152 4.08 15.22 12.19
N GLN A 153 4.26 15.71 13.41
CA GLN A 153 4.45 17.13 13.66
C GLN A 153 5.81 17.47 13.07
N ARG A 154 5.85 17.84 11.77
CA ARG A 154 7.02 18.52 11.24
C ARG A 154 7.13 19.84 11.99
N THR A 155 7.90 19.83 13.08
CA THR A 155 8.52 21.02 13.63
C THR A 155 9.25 21.69 12.49
N ALA A 156 8.80 22.90 12.15
CA ALA A 156 9.50 23.76 11.22
C ALA A 156 10.93 23.93 11.75
N ALA A 157 11.91 23.45 10.97
CA ALA A 157 13.29 23.87 11.07
C ALA A 157 13.45 25.15 10.24
#